data_AF-A0A810B6I6-F1
#
_entry.id   AF-A0A810B6I6-F1
#
_cell.length_a   1.000
_cell.length_b   1.000
_cell.length_c   1.000
_cell.angle_alpha   90.00
_cell.angle_beta   90.00
_cell.angle_gamma   90.00
#
_symmetry.space_group_name_H-M   'P 1'
#
loop_
_entity.id
_entity.type
_entity.pdbx_description
1 polymer ?
#
loop_
_entity_poly.entity_id
_entity_poly.type
_entity_poly.pdbx_seq_one_letter_code
_entity_poly.pdbx_strand_id
1 'polypeptide(L)'
;MDSNRLYAVSSKLSDYVRSPSLRHIRDPHNIQKLAREIVESLDRASSIWQKWDGSREQLAKLAAPCWIPVEDLTAFLNRLPGPMLTATDVDQRLGAFWEEPWEKYPDENLKAGCLALYEAEKAQGTELPAIVGAIQEYIEAEEERLRREREVAYRQFKEEERVRREQRYLSGADSSWTQLQGSEDFFCRRNGRAYRIARSKDHKWNLHRTEIPDNSDVLVGTYLGRREATKALEKIAYEPEPRW
;
A
#
# COMPACT_ATOMS: atom_id res chain seq x y z
N MET A 1 -9.97 -3.08 -23.49
CA MET A 1 -9.10 -3.07 -24.69
C MET A 1 -8.43 -1.73 -24.95
N ASP A 2 -9.13 -0.59 -24.96
CA ASP A 2 -8.52 0.71 -25.32
C ASP A 2 -7.41 1.15 -24.37
N SER A 3 -7.53 0.90 -23.06
CA SER A 3 -6.52 1.35 -22.08
C SER A 3 -5.15 0.70 -22.25
N ASN A 4 -5.07 -0.60 -22.57
CA ASN A 4 -3.78 -1.30 -22.81
C ASN A 4 -3.16 -0.89 -24.14
N ARG A 5 -3.98 -0.63 -25.17
CA ARG A 5 -3.51 -0.10 -26.46
C ARG A 5 -3.00 1.33 -26.30
N LEU A 6 -3.73 2.16 -25.57
CA LEU A 6 -3.34 3.52 -25.22
C LEU A 6 -2.06 3.55 -24.38
N TYR A 7 -1.89 2.63 -23.43
CA TYR A 7 -0.68 2.51 -22.64
C TYR A 7 0.53 2.06 -23.47
N ALA A 8 0.37 1.05 -24.34
CA ALA A 8 1.44 0.61 -25.22
C ALA A 8 1.89 1.74 -26.16
N VAL A 9 0.94 2.49 -26.72
CA VAL A 9 1.22 3.67 -27.55
C VAL A 9 1.89 4.77 -26.72
N SER A 10 1.35 5.11 -25.54
CA SER A 10 1.85 6.21 -24.71
C SER A 10 3.23 5.94 -24.12
N SER A 11 3.53 4.70 -23.75
CA SER A 11 4.86 4.27 -23.31
C SER A 11 5.89 4.45 -24.43
N LYS A 12 5.59 3.98 -25.64
CA LYS A 12 6.51 4.11 -26.80
C LYS A 12 6.71 5.58 -27.21
N LEU A 13 5.66 6.38 -27.16
CA LEU A 13 5.76 7.83 -27.38
C LEU A 13 6.62 8.51 -26.30
N SER A 14 6.45 8.12 -25.04
CA SER A 14 7.21 8.69 -23.92
C SER A 14 8.70 8.36 -24.04
N ASP A 15 9.05 7.12 -24.40
CA ASP A 15 10.44 6.70 -24.64
C ASP A 15 11.07 7.46 -25.80
N TYR A 16 10.30 7.69 -26.87
CA TYR A 16 10.75 8.47 -28.02
C TYR A 16 11.04 9.92 -27.64
N VAL A 17 10.15 10.57 -26.88
CA VAL A 17 10.31 11.99 -26.48
C VAL A 17 11.35 12.19 -25.38
N ARG A 18 11.66 11.14 -24.59
CA ARG A 18 12.66 11.18 -23.49
C ARG A 18 14.10 11.32 -23.98
N SER A 19 14.36 11.08 -25.26
CA SER A 19 15.71 11.20 -25.82
C SER A 19 16.21 12.66 -25.80
N PRO A 20 17.44 12.94 -25.32
CA PRO A 20 17.94 14.30 -25.11
C PRO A 20 18.03 15.18 -26.37
N SER A 21 17.94 14.60 -27.56
CA SER A 21 18.17 15.31 -28.82
C SER A 21 16.88 15.46 -29.63
N LEU A 22 16.22 16.61 -29.67
CA LEU A 22 14.95 16.79 -30.41
C LEU A 22 15.05 16.59 -31.95
N ARG A 23 16.24 16.33 -32.49
CA ARG A 23 16.47 16.11 -33.93
C ARG A 23 15.78 14.86 -34.47
N HIS A 24 15.75 13.76 -33.70
CA HIS A 24 15.11 12.52 -34.15
C HIS A 24 13.58 12.67 -34.29
N ILE A 25 12.96 13.59 -33.54
CA ILE A 25 11.51 13.84 -33.59
C ILE A 25 11.03 14.33 -34.97
N ARG A 26 11.92 15.00 -35.73
CA ARG A 26 11.60 15.52 -37.07
C ARG A 26 12.19 14.70 -38.22
N ASP A 27 12.91 13.63 -37.90
CA ASP A 27 13.54 12.77 -38.90
C ASP A 27 12.51 11.75 -39.44
N PRO A 28 12.19 11.78 -40.76
CA PRO A 28 11.24 10.85 -41.36
C PRO A 28 11.56 9.38 -41.12
N HIS A 29 12.84 9.01 -41.04
CA HIS A 29 13.26 7.63 -40.82
C HIS A 29 12.94 7.16 -39.39
N ASN A 30 13.23 8.00 -38.40
CA ASN A 30 12.96 7.70 -37.00
C ASN A 30 11.45 7.68 -36.70
N ILE A 31 10.66 8.52 -37.36
CA ILE A 31 9.19 8.50 -37.28
C ILE A 31 8.65 7.17 -37.85
N GLN A 32 9.13 6.73 -39.01
CA GLN A 32 8.72 5.44 -39.59
C GLN A 32 9.13 4.25 -38.72
N LYS A 33 10.30 4.32 -38.10
CA LYS A 33 10.76 3.30 -37.14
C LYS A 33 9.85 3.24 -35.91
N LEU A 34 9.55 4.38 -35.29
CA LEU A 34 8.61 4.46 -34.16
C LEU A 34 7.22 3.94 -34.54
N ALA A 35 6.71 4.33 -35.70
CA ALA A 35 5.41 3.87 -36.18
C ALA A 35 5.39 2.34 -36.34
N ARG A 36 6.47 1.75 -36.88
CA ARG A 36 6.63 0.30 -36.97
C ARG A 36 6.68 -0.36 -35.59
N GLU A 37 7.44 0.18 -34.65
CA GLU A 37 7.53 -0.35 -33.28
C GLU A 37 6.19 -0.27 -32.53
N ILE A 38 5.41 0.79 -32.75
CA ILE A 38 4.05 0.91 -32.19
C ILE A 38 3.15 -0.16 -32.81
N VAL A 39 3.15 -0.31 -34.14
CA VAL A 39 2.32 -1.31 -34.84
C VAL A 39 2.72 -2.72 -34.41
N GLU A 40 4.01 -3.06 -34.37
CA GLU A 40 4.49 -4.36 -33.89
C GLU A 40 4.13 -4.62 -32.41
N SER A 41 4.17 -3.58 -31.56
CA SER A 41 3.73 -3.69 -30.16
C SER A 41 2.23 -3.96 -30.05
N LEU A 42 1.41 -3.36 -30.92
CA LEU A 42 -0.03 -3.55 -30.96
C LEU A 42 -0.40 -4.91 -31.57
N ASP A 43 0.35 -5.38 -32.58
CA ASP A 43 0.13 -6.64 -33.28
C ASP A 43 0.64 -7.85 -32.49
N ARG A 44 1.77 -7.74 -31.76
CA ARG A 44 2.21 -8.79 -30.83
C ARG A 44 1.25 -8.97 -29.66
N ALA A 45 0.65 -7.87 -29.17
CA ALA A 45 -0.41 -7.94 -28.16
C ALA A 45 -1.69 -8.58 -28.71
N SER A 46 -1.94 -8.46 -30.01
CA SER A 46 -3.06 -9.10 -30.71
C SER A 46 -2.85 -10.61 -30.87
N SER A 47 -1.65 -11.08 -31.22
CA SER A 47 -1.42 -12.47 -31.64
C SER A 47 -1.65 -13.54 -30.56
N ILE A 48 -1.34 -13.26 -29.28
CA ILE A 48 -1.40 -14.27 -28.21
C ILE A 48 -2.83 -14.46 -27.70
N TRP A 49 -3.67 -13.42 -27.80
CA TRP A 49 -4.99 -13.37 -27.18
C TRP A 49 -6.15 -13.22 -28.18
N GLN A 50 -5.96 -13.57 -29.46
CA GLN A 50 -7.03 -13.47 -30.48
C GLN A 50 -8.31 -14.26 -30.14
N LYS A 51 -8.20 -15.29 -29.27
CA LYS A 51 -9.34 -16.08 -28.81
C LYS A 51 -10.23 -15.36 -27.77
N TRP A 52 -9.75 -14.21 -27.28
CA TRP A 52 -10.37 -13.42 -26.23
C TRP A 52 -10.97 -12.16 -26.83
N ASP A 53 -12.27 -12.19 -27.08
CA ASP A 53 -13.03 -11.05 -27.56
C ASP A 53 -14.24 -10.74 -26.66
N GLY A 54 -14.64 -9.47 -26.69
CA GLY A 54 -15.88 -8.96 -26.09
C GLY A 54 -16.24 -9.54 -24.72
N SER A 55 -17.34 -10.28 -24.69
CA SER A 55 -17.97 -10.79 -23.46
C SER A 55 -17.12 -11.84 -22.72
N ARG A 56 -16.29 -12.62 -23.43
CA ARG A 56 -15.43 -13.64 -22.79
C ARG A 56 -14.34 -12.98 -21.95
N GLU A 57 -13.70 -11.96 -22.51
CA GLU A 57 -12.66 -11.21 -21.81
C GLU A 57 -13.23 -10.46 -20.61
N GLN A 58 -14.40 -9.82 -20.76
CA GLN A 58 -15.06 -9.11 -19.68
C GLN A 58 -15.39 -10.03 -18.50
N LEU A 59 -16.01 -11.19 -18.77
CA LEU A 59 -16.34 -12.14 -17.72
C LEU A 59 -15.09 -12.72 -17.06
N ALA A 60 -14.07 -13.09 -17.83
CA ALA A 60 -12.83 -13.61 -17.28
C ALA A 60 -12.09 -12.58 -16.41
N LYS A 61 -12.15 -11.29 -16.79
CA LYS A 61 -11.60 -10.21 -15.97
C LYS A 61 -12.35 -10.08 -14.65
N LEU A 62 -13.69 -10.15 -14.64
CA LEU A 62 -14.49 -10.13 -13.41
C LEU A 62 -14.26 -11.38 -12.55
N ALA A 63 -14.07 -12.54 -13.18
CA ALA A 63 -13.81 -13.81 -12.51
C ALA A 63 -12.38 -13.92 -11.94
N ALA A 64 -11.43 -13.13 -12.42
CA ALA A 64 -10.02 -13.19 -12.04
C ALA A 64 -9.74 -13.12 -10.53
N PRO A 65 -10.39 -12.26 -9.73
CA PRO A 65 -10.23 -12.26 -8.27
C PRO A 65 -11.06 -13.35 -7.54
N CYS A 66 -11.98 -14.03 -8.22
CA CYS A 66 -13.05 -14.80 -7.59
C CYS A 66 -12.68 -16.25 -7.24
N TRP A 67 -11.45 -16.71 -7.49
CA TRP A 67 -11.01 -18.08 -7.21
C TRP A 67 -11.92 -19.19 -7.81
N ILE A 68 -12.57 -18.91 -8.94
CA ILE A 68 -13.44 -19.88 -9.61
C ILE A 68 -12.61 -21.01 -10.23
N PRO A 69 -13.04 -22.28 -10.12
CA PRO A 69 -12.36 -23.39 -10.78
C PRO A 69 -12.19 -23.15 -12.28
N VAL A 70 -10.95 -23.31 -12.77
CA VAL A 70 -10.58 -22.99 -14.15
C VAL A 70 -11.37 -23.85 -15.14
N GLU A 71 -11.64 -25.10 -14.79
CA GLU A 71 -12.39 -26.05 -15.61
C GLU A 71 -13.83 -25.58 -15.85
N ASP A 72 -14.49 -25.12 -14.78
CA ASP A 72 -15.87 -24.63 -14.85
C ASP A 72 -15.96 -23.29 -15.58
N LEU A 73 -15.00 -22.39 -15.34
CA LEU A 73 -14.89 -21.14 -16.08
C LEU A 73 -14.64 -21.39 -17.57
N THR A 74 -13.77 -22.34 -17.91
CA THR A 74 -13.49 -22.75 -19.29
C THR A 74 -14.74 -23.31 -19.96
N ALA A 75 -15.46 -24.21 -19.27
CA ALA A 75 -16.70 -24.80 -19.77
C ALA A 75 -17.76 -23.72 -20.05
N PHE A 76 -17.88 -22.71 -19.18
CA PHE A 76 -18.80 -21.60 -19.39
C PHE A 76 -18.37 -20.69 -20.55
N LEU A 77 -17.10 -20.27 -20.59
CA LEU A 77 -16.60 -19.37 -21.64
C LEU A 77 -16.73 -19.98 -23.04
N ASN A 78 -16.59 -21.30 -23.16
CA ASN A 78 -16.80 -22.02 -24.42
C ASN A 78 -18.26 -22.06 -24.90
N ARG A 79 -19.25 -21.73 -24.05
CA ARG A 79 -20.65 -21.53 -24.48
C ARG A 79 -20.86 -20.19 -25.18
N LEU A 80 -19.99 -19.21 -24.94
CA LEU A 80 -20.01 -17.92 -25.61
C LEU A 80 -19.44 -18.05 -27.03
N PRO A 81 -19.79 -17.17 -27.98
CA PRO A 81 -19.24 -17.20 -29.33
C PRO A 81 -17.72 -16.99 -29.32
N GLY A 82 -17.00 -17.68 -30.21
CA GLY A 82 -15.56 -17.54 -30.41
C GLY A 82 -14.81 -18.89 -30.48
N PRO A 83 -13.48 -18.87 -30.67
CA PRO A 83 -12.66 -20.08 -30.78
C PRO A 83 -12.72 -20.93 -29.50
N MET A 84 -12.52 -22.24 -29.59
CA MET A 84 -12.45 -23.05 -28.37
C MET A 84 -11.24 -22.66 -27.51
N LEU A 85 -11.50 -22.46 -26.22
CA LEU A 85 -10.52 -22.20 -25.17
C LEU A 85 -10.19 -23.50 -24.46
N THR A 86 -8.90 -23.73 -24.23
CA THR A 86 -8.39 -24.78 -23.34
C THR A 86 -8.29 -24.25 -21.91
N ALA A 87 -8.21 -25.14 -20.92
CA ALA A 87 -7.98 -24.73 -19.52
C ALA A 87 -6.68 -23.92 -19.38
N THR A 88 -5.64 -24.27 -20.12
CA THR A 88 -4.38 -23.51 -20.16
C THR A 88 -4.56 -22.12 -20.77
N ASP A 89 -5.37 -21.95 -21.82
CA ASP A 89 -5.67 -20.62 -22.37
C ASP A 89 -6.31 -19.72 -21.30
N VAL A 90 -7.24 -20.27 -20.50
CA VAL A 90 -7.95 -19.56 -19.43
C VAL A 90 -7.02 -19.23 -18.28
N ASP A 91 -6.28 -20.22 -17.76
CA ASP A 91 -5.33 -20.05 -16.66
C ASP A 91 -4.27 -18.97 -16.97
N GLN A 92 -3.65 -19.04 -18.16
CA GLN A 92 -2.67 -18.05 -18.59
C GLN A 92 -3.29 -16.66 -18.80
N ARG A 93 -4.56 -16.58 -19.23
CA ARG A 93 -5.25 -15.29 -19.35
C ARG A 93 -5.55 -14.67 -17.98
N LEU A 94 -5.99 -15.47 -17.01
CA LEU A 94 -6.19 -15.01 -15.63
C LEU A 94 -4.86 -14.51 -15.04
N GLY A 95 -3.78 -15.26 -15.22
CA GLY A 95 -2.43 -14.84 -14.86
C GLY A 95 -2.04 -13.49 -15.47
N ALA A 96 -2.28 -13.32 -16.77
CA ALA A 96 -2.00 -12.07 -17.46
C ALA A 96 -2.81 -10.88 -16.93
N PHE A 97 -4.03 -11.09 -16.42
CA PHE A 97 -4.79 -10.02 -15.77
C PHE A 97 -4.15 -9.60 -14.44
N TRP A 98 -3.63 -10.55 -13.66
CA TRP A 98 -2.98 -10.24 -12.39
C TRP A 98 -1.63 -9.52 -12.55
N GLU A 99 -1.00 -9.65 -13.71
CA GLU A 99 0.22 -8.91 -14.07
C GLU A 99 -0.07 -7.47 -14.55
N GLU A 100 -1.33 -7.08 -14.74
CA GLU A 100 -1.67 -5.71 -15.14
C GLU A 100 -1.32 -4.71 -14.01
N PRO A 101 -0.71 -3.53 -14.29
CA PRO A 101 -0.13 -2.63 -13.28
C PRO A 101 -1.05 -2.10 -12.18
N TRP A 102 -2.35 -2.34 -12.29
CA TRP A 102 -3.40 -1.82 -11.39
C TRP A 102 -4.33 -2.90 -10.86
N GLU A 103 -4.19 -4.13 -11.35
CA GLU A 103 -5.00 -5.25 -10.89
C GLU A 103 -4.30 -5.86 -9.67
N LYS A 104 -5.08 -6.18 -8.64
CA LYS A 104 -4.51 -6.86 -7.48
C LYS A 104 -4.47 -8.36 -7.77
N TYR A 105 -3.38 -8.99 -7.35
CA TYR A 105 -3.36 -10.45 -7.25
C TYR A 105 -4.49 -10.90 -6.30
N PRO A 106 -5.21 -11.98 -6.60
CA PRO A 106 -6.27 -12.48 -5.72
C PRO A 106 -5.70 -12.81 -4.34
N ASP A 107 -6.40 -12.39 -3.27
CA ASP A 107 -5.95 -12.70 -1.91
C ASP A 107 -6.18 -14.19 -1.61
N GLU A 108 -5.08 -14.93 -1.40
CA GLU A 108 -5.11 -16.37 -1.06
C GLU A 108 -5.88 -16.64 0.24
N ASN A 109 -5.96 -15.68 1.17
CA ASN A 109 -6.71 -15.86 2.41
C ASN A 109 -8.22 -15.97 2.16
N LEU A 110 -8.71 -15.39 1.06
CA LEU A 110 -10.13 -15.38 0.70
C LEU A 110 -10.54 -16.61 -0.11
N LYS A 111 -9.58 -17.37 -0.63
CA LYS A 111 -9.80 -18.52 -1.52
C LYS A 111 -10.79 -19.53 -0.97
N ALA A 112 -10.64 -19.91 0.30
CA ALA A 112 -11.53 -20.89 0.93
C ALA A 112 -12.98 -20.39 1.00
N GLY A 113 -13.19 -19.11 1.29
CA GLY A 113 -14.51 -18.49 1.32
C GLY A 113 -15.13 -18.39 -0.08
N CYS A 114 -14.35 -17.97 -1.07
CA CYS A 114 -14.80 -17.89 -2.46
C CYS A 114 -15.21 -19.27 -3.00
N LEU A 115 -14.41 -20.32 -2.74
CA LEU A 115 -14.73 -21.68 -3.16
C LEU A 115 -15.99 -22.22 -2.45
N ALA A 116 -16.15 -21.96 -1.16
CA ALA A 116 -17.34 -22.38 -0.43
C ALA A 116 -18.62 -21.71 -0.97
N LEU A 117 -18.56 -20.41 -1.27
CA LEU A 117 -19.67 -19.68 -1.88
C LEU A 117 -19.95 -20.18 -3.30
N TYR A 118 -18.90 -20.42 -4.09
CA TYR A 118 -19.01 -21.01 -5.41
C TYR A 118 -19.74 -22.35 -5.40
N GLU A 119 -19.33 -23.28 -4.53
CA GLU A 119 -19.94 -24.60 -4.42
C GLU A 119 -21.41 -24.52 -3.98
N ALA A 120 -21.72 -23.64 -3.02
CA ALA A 120 -23.07 -23.43 -2.53
C ALA A 120 -24.01 -22.87 -3.62
N GLU A 121 -23.55 -21.90 -4.40
CA GLU A 121 -24.33 -21.31 -5.50
C GLU A 121 -24.46 -22.27 -6.69
N LYS A 122 -23.39 -23.01 -7.01
CA LYS A 122 -23.41 -24.03 -8.07
C LYS A 122 -24.42 -25.13 -7.75
N ALA A 123 -24.52 -25.55 -6.48
CA ALA A 123 -25.49 -26.55 -6.03
C ALA A 123 -26.94 -26.07 -6.17
N GLN A 124 -27.18 -24.76 -6.11
CA GLN A 124 -28.49 -24.15 -6.31
C GLN A 124 -28.85 -23.97 -7.80
N GLY A 125 -27.89 -24.21 -8.71
CA GLY A 125 -28.07 -24.01 -10.14
C GLY A 125 -27.95 -22.55 -10.57
N THR A 126 -27.32 -21.70 -9.77
CA THR A 126 -27.05 -20.30 -10.13
C THR A 126 -26.10 -20.22 -11.33
N GLU A 127 -26.37 -19.30 -12.26
CA GLU A 127 -25.54 -19.10 -13.45
C GLU A 127 -24.19 -18.46 -13.11
N LEU A 128 -23.12 -18.88 -13.79
CA LEU A 128 -21.74 -18.48 -13.44
C LEU A 128 -21.53 -16.95 -13.34
N PRO A 129 -22.07 -16.09 -14.22
CA PRO A 129 -21.92 -14.64 -14.08
C PRO A 129 -22.53 -14.08 -12.79
N ALA A 130 -23.64 -14.66 -12.32
CA ALA A 130 -24.24 -14.27 -11.05
C ALA A 130 -23.39 -14.75 -9.86
N ILE A 131 -22.82 -15.96 -9.95
CA ILE A 131 -21.86 -16.47 -8.96
C ILE A 131 -20.64 -15.55 -8.86
N VAL A 132 -20.07 -15.13 -10.00
CA VAL A 132 -18.96 -14.17 -10.06
C VAL A 132 -19.34 -12.89 -9.31
N GLY A 133 -20.52 -12.32 -9.59
CA GLY A 133 -20.99 -11.12 -8.90
C GLY A 133 -21.11 -11.30 -7.38
N ALA A 134 -21.70 -12.41 -6.93
CA ALA A 134 -21.83 -12.72 -5.51
C ALA A 134 -20.47 -12.88 -4.80
N ILE A 135 -19.50 -13.51 -5.47
CA ILE A 135 -18.14 -13.66 -4.93
C ILE A 135 -17.42 -12.31 -4.89
N GLN A 136 -17.61 -11.43 -5.87
CA GLN A 136 -17.04 -10.07 -5.82
C GLN A 136 -17.56 -9.29 -4.62
N GLU A 137 -18.87 -9.32 -4.38
CA GLU A 137 -19.48 -8.68 -3.20
C GLU A 137 -18.93 -9.27 -1.89
N TYR A 138 -18.74 -10.58 -1.83
CA TYR A 138 -18.11 -11.26 -0.69
C TYR A 138 -16.67 -10.79 -0.46
N ILE A 139 -15.85 -10.73 -1.51
CA ILE A 139 -14.45 -10.27 -1.44
C ILE A 139 -14.39 -8.83 -0.91
N GLU A 140 -15.20 -7.93 -1.46
CA GLU A 140 -15.24 -6.53 -1.03
C GLU A 140 -15.62 -6.39 0.45
N ALA A 141 -16.63 -7.15 0.91
CA ALA A 141 -17.06 -7.14 2.30
C ALA A 141 -15.98 -7.67 3.26
N GLU A 142 -15.30 -8.74 2.86
CA GLU A 142 -14.28 -9.41 3.67
C GLU A 142 -12.98 -8.59 3.72
N GLU A 143 -12.56 -7.98 2.61
CA GLU A 143 -11.43 -7.04 2.57
C GLU A 143 -11.68 -5.86 3.52
N GLU A 144 -12.89 -5.30 3.51
CA GLU A 144 -13.25 -4.18 4.37
C GLU A 144 -13.31 -4.60 5.85
N ARG A 145 -13.73 -5.84 6.15
CA ARG A 145 -13.65 -6.40 7.51
C ARG A 145 -12.19 -6.50 7.97
N LEU A 146 -11.32 -7.09 7.15
CA LEU A 146 -9.89 -7.24 7.45
C LEU A 146 -9.19 -5.89 7.60
N ARG A 147 -9.54 -4.89 6.78
CA ARG A 147 -9.04 -3.52 6.93
C ARG A 147 -9.40 -2.96 8.30
N ARG A 148 -10.67 -3.07 8.70
CA ARG A 148 -11.14 -2.57 10.01
C ARG A 148 -10.45 -3.28 11.17
N GLU A 149 -10.28 -4.60 11.10
CA GLU A 149 -9.54 -5.37 12.11
C GLU A 149 -8.09 -4.90 12.22
N ARG A 150 -7.40 -4.72 11.09
CA ARG A 150 -6.02 -4.21 11.06
C ARG A 150 -5.91 -2.80 11.61
N GLU A 151 -6.88 -1.93 11.32
CA GLU A 151 -6.90 -0.58 11.89
C GLU A 151 -7.07 -0.57 13.41
N VAL A 152 -7.99 -1.41 13.93
CA VAL A 152 -8.20 -1.54 15.38
C VAL A 152 -6.95 -2.08 16.05
N ALA A 153 -6.37 -3.16 15.51
CA ALA A 153 -5.14 -3.75 16.03
C ALA A 153 -3.96 -2.75 16.00
N TYR A 154 -3.84 -1.97 14.92
CA TYR A 154 -2.82 -0.93 14.82
C TYR A 154 -3.00 0.19 15.84
N ARG A 155 -4.25 0.62 16.09
CA ARG A 155 -4.57 1.62 17.13
C ARG A 155 -4.25 1.08 18.53
N GLN A 156 -4.62 -0.16 18.82
CA GLN A 156 -4.31 -0.84 20.08
C GLN A 156 -2.80 -0.96 20.28
N PHE A 157 -2.06 -1.45 19.28
CA PHE A 157 -0.62 -1.56 19.34
C PHE A 157 0.07 -0.21 19.58
N LYS A 158 -0.40 0.86 18.93
CA LYS A 158 0.10 2.22 19.17
C LYS A 158 -0.17 2.70 20.59
N GLU A 159 -1.35 2.41 21.10
CA GLU A 159 -1.75 2.78 22.47
C GLU A 159 -0.92 2.01 23.50
N GLU A 160 -0.73 0.71 23.31
CA GLU A 160 0.13 -0.13 24.15
C GLU A 160 1.58 0.36 24.13
N GLU A 161 2.13 0.68 22.95
CA GLU A 161 3.47 1.26 22.84
C GLU A 161 3.57 2.63 23.52
N ARG A 162 2.52 3.45 23.47
CA ARG A 162 2.46 4.72 24.21
C ARG A 162 2.50 4.45 25.72
N VAL A 163 1.59 3.64 26.24
CA VAL A 163 1.51 3.29 27.67
C VAL A 163 2.83 2.67 28.15
N ARG A 164 3.44 1.79 27.36
CA ARG A 164 4.74 1.16 27.69
C ARG A 164 5.86 2.19 27.80
N ARG A 165 5.89 3.20 26.93
CA ARG A 165 6.89 4.28 27.00
C ARG A 165 6.64 5.20 28.19
N GLU A 166 5.38 5.53 28.48
CA GLU A 166 5.02 6.31 29.66
C GLU A 166 5.40 5.57 30.95
N GLN A 167 5.07 4.28 31.06
CA GLN A 167 5.46 3.43 32.19
C GLN A 167 6.99 3.35 32.34
N ARG A 168 7.74 3.24 31.23
CA ARG A 168 9.21 3.26 31.28
C ARG A 168 9.73 4.57 31.87
N TYR A 169 9.19 5.71 31.44
CA TYR A 169 9.54 7.02 32.03
C TYR A 169 9.19 7.10 33.52
N LEU A 170 8.00 6.66 33.91
CA LEU A 170 7.54 6.70 35.30
C LEU A 170 8.32 5.76 36.22
N SER A 171 8.80 4.62 35.70
CA SER A 171 9.61 3.64 36.44
C SER A 171 11.01 4.14 36.82
N GLY A 172 11.41 5.31 36.34
CA GLY A 172 12.74 5.86 36.59
C GLY A 172 13.84 5.36 35.64
N ALA A 173 13.50 4.44 34.72
CA ALA A 173 14.43 3.96 33.71
C ALA A 173 14.72 5.03 32.64
N ASP A 174 15.91 4.98 32.06
CA ASP A 174 16.25 5.82 30.92
C ASP A 174 15.30 5.56 29.74
N SER A 175 14.74 6.64 29.19
CA SER A 175 13.68 6.59 28.20
C SER A 175 13.90 7.64 27.13
N SER A 176 13.55 7.30 25.88
CA SER A 176 13.49 8.29 24.81
C SER A 176 12.33 9.25 25.01
N TRP A 177 12.36 10.38 24.30
CA TRP A 177 11.30 11.37 24.31
C TRP A 177 9.92 10.77 24.10
N THR A 178 9.05 10.94 25.08
CA THR A 178 7.68 10.41 25.15
C THR A 178 6.75 11.53 25.61
N GLN A 179 5.54 11.61 25.06
CA GLN A 179 4.50 12.51 25.58
C GLN A 179 3.80 11.80 26.73
N LEU A 180 3.60 12.49 27.85
CA LEU A 180 2.87 11.95 29.00
C LEU A 180 1.44 12.48 28.99
N GLN A 181 0.46 11.59 29.15
CA GLN A 181 -0.96 11.94 29.34
C GLN A 181 -1.53 12.88 28.26
N GLY A 182 -0.97 12.81 27.04
CA GLY A 182 -1.39 13.68 25.93
C GLY A 182 -0.90 15.14 26.01
N SER A 183 0.08 15.45 26.87
CA SER A 183 0.74 16.76 26.88
C SER A 183 1.41 17.07 25.54
N GLU A 184 1.39 18.34 25.13
CA GLU A 184 2.16 18.83 23.98
C GLU A 184 3.67 18.78 24.23
N ASP A 185 4.07 18.69 25.50
CA ASP A 185 5.46 18.59 25.93
C ASP A 185 5.99 17.16 25.81
N PHE A 186 7.28 17.03 25.52
CA PHE A 186 7.95 15.73 25.53
C PHE A 186 8.80 15.58 26.77
N PHE A 187 8.79 14.39 27.34
CA PHE A 187 9.53 14.02 28.53
C PHE A 187 10.51 12.90 28.20
N CYS A 188 11.70 12.92 28.79
CA CYS A 188 12.64 11.82 28.69
C CYS A 188 13.43 11.65 29.98
N ARG A 189 13.95 10.45 30.19
CA ARG A 189 14.94 10.19 31.23
C ARG A 189 16.27 9.80 30.62
N ARG A 190 17.35 10.41 31.11
CA ARG A 190 18.69 10.07 30.69
C ARG A 190 19.64 10.18 31.87
N ASN A 191 20.47 9.16 32.06
CA ASN A 191 21.36 9.06 33.21
C ASN A 191 20.60 9.19 34.54
N GLY A 192 19.40 8.60 34.63
CA GLY A 192 18.52 8.65 35.81
C GLY A 192 17.83 9.99 36.07
N ARG A 193 18.15 11.04 35.29
CA ARG A 193 17.57 12.39 35.43
C ARG A 193 16.40 12.58 34.45
N ALA A 194 15.36 13.29 34.90
CA ALA A 194 14.20 13.60 34.08
C ALA A 194 14.31 15.00 33.44
N TYR A 195 13.87 15.07 32.19
CA TYR A 195 13.89 16.28 31.38
C TYR A 195 12.56 16.44 30.66
N ARG A 196 12.14 17.69 30.50
CA ARG A 196 10.96 18.10 29.72
C ARG A 196 11.40 19.05 28.63
N ILE A 197 10.84 18.92 27.43
CA ILE A 197 11.00 19.90 26.36
C ILE A 197 9.62 20.41 25.94
N ALA A 198 9.46 21.73 26.01
CA ALA A 198 8.21 22.44 25.74
C ALA A 198 8.40 23.44 24.61
N ARG A 199 7.36 23.67 23.81
CA ARG A 199 7.40 24.70 22.77
C ARG A 199 7.05 26.07 23.37
N SER A 200 7.94 27.04 23.21
CA SER A 200 7.72 28.42 23.63
C SER A 200 6.77 29.15 22.67
N LYS A 201 6.20 30.28 23.14
CA LYS A 201 5.41 31.22 22.32
C LYS A 201 6.16 31.72 21.09
N ASP A 202 7.49 31.82 21.17
CA ASP A 202 8.37 32.22 20.06
C ASP A 202 8.71 31.07 19.09
N HIS A 203 7.97 29.95 19.16
CA HIS A 203 8.21 28.71 18.42
C HIS A 203 9.57 28.02 18.65
N LYS A 204 10.36 28.50 19.62
CA LYS A 204 11.59 27.85 20.09
C LYS A 204 11.28 26.71 21.07
N TRP A 205 12.24 25.81 21.28
CA TRP A 205 12.12 24.67 22.19
C TRP A 205 12.87 24.94 23.49
N ASN A 206 12.16 24.95 24.63
CA ASN A 206 12.74 25.12 25.95
C ASN A 206 12.98 23.76 26.59
N LEU A 207 14.23 23.48 26.99
CA LEU A 207 14.61 22.29 27.73
C LEU A 207 14.61 22.62 29.22
N HIS A 208 13.81 21.88 29.97
CA HIS A 208 13.70 21.95 31.41
C HIS A 208 14.25 20.67 32.04
N ARG A 209 14.89 20.82 33.19
CA ARG A 209 15.17 19.73 34.11
C ARG A 209 14.05 19.68 35.12
N THR A 210 13.53 18.49 35.36
CA THR A 210 12.34 18.26 36.17
C THR A 210 12.61 17.06 37.07
N GLU A 211 12.36 17.16 38.38
CA GLU A 211 12.54 16.02 39.31
C GLU A 211 11.34 15.08 39.29
N ILE A 212 10.14 15.66 39.21
CA ILE A 212 8.84 14.98 39.11
C ILE A 212 8.05 15.73 38.04
N PRO A 213 7.31 15.07 37.13
CA PRO A 213 6.58 15.71 36.02
C PRO A 213 5.66 16.90 36.37
N ASP A 214 5.46 17.18 37.66
CA ASP A 214 4.58 18.23 38.19
C ASP A 214 5.26 19.21 39.17
N ASN A 215 6.59 19.14 39.41
CA ASN A 215 7.23 20.07 40.35
C ASN A 215 8.68 20.45 40.02
N SER A 216 8.92 21.77 40.08
CA SER A 216 10.18 22.48 39.85
C SER A 216 10.87 22.22 38.50
N ASP A 217 10.59 23.10 37.54
CA ASP A 217 11.26 23.11 36.24
C ASP A 217 12.43 24.09 36.23
N VAL A 218 13.65 23.58 36.25
CA VAL A 218 14.83 24.42 36.03
C VAL A 218 15.07 24.53 34.53
N LEU A 219 14.97 25.75 33.98
CA LEU A 219 15.28 25.99 32.57
C LEU A 219 16.78 25.74 32.34
N VAL A 220 17.08 24.74 31.52
CA VAL A 220 18.45 24.36 31.13
C VAL A 220 18.90 25.17 29.92
N GLY A 221 18.00 25.41 28.97
CA GLY A 221 18.30 26.20 27.78
C GLY A 221 17.17 26.26 26.76
N THR A 222 17.31 27.16 25.79
CA THR A 222 16.36 27.37 24.69
C THR A 222 17.04 27.10 23.36
N TYR A 223 16.39 26.33 22.49
CA TYR A 223 16.93 25.84 21.22
C TYR A 223 16.01 26.17 20.05
N LEU A 224 16.56 26.29 18.84
CA LEU A 224 15.76 26.57 17.63
C LEU A 224 14.97 25.32 17.20
N GLY A 225 15.54 24.13 17.39
CA GLY A 225 14.89 22.87 17.04
C GLY A 225 15.01 21.79 18.11
N ARG A 226 14.04 20.87 18.13
CA ARG A 226 14.04 19.68 19.00
C ARG A 226 15.33 18.84 18.86
N ARG A 227 15.89 18.75 17.65
CA ARG A 227 17.14 18.01 17.38
C ARG A 227 18.34 18.64 18.08
N GLU A 228 18.39 19.97 18.17
CA GLU A 228 19.46 20.70 18.85
C GLU A 228 19.36 20.51 20.36
N ALA A 229 18.15 20.61 20.91
CA ALA A 229 17.90 20.33 22.33
C ALA A 229 18.28 18.89 22.70
N THR A 230 18.00 17.91 21.82
CA THR A 230 18.37 16.50 22.03
C THR A 230 19.89 16.31 22.04
N LYS A 231 20.62 16.99 21.13
CA LYS A 231 22.09 16.97 21.10
C LYS A 231 22.71 17.66 22.32
N ALA A 232 22.10 18.73 22.81
CA ALA A 232 22.57 19.39 24.02
C ALA A 232 22.36 18.49 25.25
N LEU A 233 21.20 17.83 25.32
CA LEU A 233 20.88 16.86 26.37
C LEU A 233 21.88 15.70 26.44
N GLU A 234 22.39 15.22 25.30
CA GLU A 234 23.44 14.19 25.25
C GLU A 234 24.70 14.53 26.05
N LYS A 235 25.01 15.82 26.18
CA LYS A 235 26.16 16.31 26.95
C LYS A 235 25.76 16.65 28.38
N ILE A 236 24.70 17.44 28.53
CA ILE A 236 24.22 17.96 29.82
C ILE A 236 23.80 16.83 30.77
N ALA A 237 23.30 15.70 30.25
CA ALA A 237 22.90 14.57 31.07
C ALA A 237 24.05 13.92 31.86
N TYR A 238 25.29 14.06 31.40
CA TYR A 238 26.48 13.47 32.04
C TYR A 238 27.37 14.51 32.74
N GLU A 239 27.07 15.80 32.58
CA GLU A 239 27.78 16.85 33.31
C GLU A 239 27.40 16.86 34.80
N PRO A 240 28.35 17.17 35.70
CA PRO A 240 28.05 17.37 37.11
C PRO A 240 27.04 18.50 37.26
N GLU A 241 26.09 18.33 38.17
CA GLU A 241 25.03 19.33 38.32
C GLU A 241 25.64 20.66 38.74
N PRO A 242 25.27 21.78 38.10
CA PRO A 242 25.59 23.08 38.65
C PRO A 242 25.04 23.12 40.07
N ARG A 243 25.84 23.55 41.05
CA ARG A 243 25.36 23.83 42.41
C ARG A 243 24.44 25.06 42.31
N TRP A 244 23.14 24.83 42.26
CA TRP A 244 22.13 25.87 42.48
C TRP A 244 21.90 26.02 43.98
#